data_AF-A0A095USB0-F1
#
_entry.id   AF-A0A095USB0-F1
#
_cell.length_a   1.000
_cell.length_b   1.000
_cell.length_c   1.000
_cell.angle_alpha   90.00
_cell.angle_beta   90.00
_cell.angle_gamma   90.00
#
_symmetry.space_group_name_H-M   'P 1'
#
loop_
_entity.id
_entity.type
_entity.pdbx_description
1 polymer ?
#
loop_
_entity_poly.entity_id
_entity_poly.type
_entity_poly.pdbx_seq_one_letter_code
_entity_poly.pdbx_strand_id
1 'polypeptide(L)'
;MAIIIGGLIVIWLGLTMAAAMLRWLGIELHYPARIIAPLLLAMVETLVFLFAIPGTERLPESWHWPMAGGLVAAAWLINGGVAGVYWHQHRPPKETQQAEQ
;
A
#
# COMPACT_ATOMS: atom_id res chain seq x y z
N MET A 1 -18.37 -12.27 -2.31
CA MET A 1 -18.23 -11.57 -1.01
C MET A 1 -16.94 -11.94 -0.27
N ALA A 2 -16.67 -13.22 0.01
CA ALA A 2 -15.50 -13.64 0.81
C ALA A 2 -14.14 -13.15 0.27
N ILE A 3 -13.95 -13.10 -1.05
CA ILE A 3 -12.67 -12.72 -1.67
C ILE A 3 -12.39 -11.23 -1.56
N ILE A 4 -13.44 -10.39 -1.66
CA ILE A 4 -13.34 -8.95 -1.44
C ILE A 4 -12.93 -8.68 0.01
N ILE A 5 -13.61 -9.32 0.97
CA ILE A 5 -13.32 -9.18 2.39
C ILE A 5 -11.89 -9.66 2.69
N GLY A 6 -11.49 -10.82 2.14
CA GLY A 6 -10.14 -11.33 2.28
C GLY A 6 -9.09 -10.38 1.71
N GLY A 7 -9.33 -9.81 0.53
CA GLY A 7 -8.44 -8.83 -0.09
C GLY A 7 -8.31 -7.55 0.75
N LEU A 8 -9.41 -7.02 1.27
CA LEU A 8 -9.40 -5.85 2.16
C LEU A 8 -8.66 -6.14 3.47
N ILE A 9 -8.81 -7.34 4.03
CA ILE A 9 -8.06 -7.78 5.22
C ILE A 9 -6.56 -7.82 4.93
N VAL A 10 -6.15 -8.34 3.78
CA VAL A 10 -4.74 -8.35 3.38
C VAL A 10 -4.18 -6.94 3.31
N ILE A 11 -4.91 -6.01 2.68
CA ILE A 11 -4.49 -4.59 2.57
C ILE A 11 -4.35 -3.95 3.96
N TRP A 12 -5.36 -4.16 4.82
CA TRP A 12 -5.36 -3.56 6.15
C TRP A 12 -4.26 -4.15 7.05
N LEU A 13 -4.13 -5.47 7.08
CA LEU A 13 -3.09 -6.16 7.85
C LEU A 13 -1.70 -5.80 7.35
N GLY A 14 -1.49 -5.74 6.04
CA GLY A 14 -0.23 -5.29 5.45
C GLY A 14 0.21 -3.96 6.03
N LEU A 15 -0.69 -2.97 6.05
CA LEU A 15 -0.41 -1.64 6.57
C LEU A 15 -0.13 -1.64 8.07
N THR A 16 -1.04 -2.21 8.87
CA THR A 16 -0.92 -2.12 10.34
C THR A 16 0.19 -3.01 10.89
N MET A 17 0.34 -4.22 10.35
CA MET A 17 1.30 -5.21 10.83
C MET A 17 2.72 -4.86 10.40
N ALA A 18 2.94 -4.39 9.17
CA ALA A 18 4.26 -3.92 8.76
C ALA A 18 4.71 -2.71 9.60
N ALA A 19 3.82 -1.74 9.81
CA ALA A 19 4.12 -0.58 10.66
C ALA A 19 4.40 -1.00 12.12
N ALA A 20 3.62 -1.92 12.68
CA ALA A 20 3.84 -2.45 14.02
C ALA A 20 5.16 -3.21 14.14
N MET A 21 5.51 -4.03 13.14
CA MET A 21 6.74 -4.81 13.11
C MET A 21 7.98 -3.92 13.01
N LEU A 22 7.96 -2.88 12.17
CA LEU A 22 9.03 -1.89 12.08
C LEU A 22 9.24 -1.17 13.41
N ARG A 23 8.14 -0.77 14.08
CA ARG A 23 8.20 -0.17 15.42
C ARG A 23 8.74 -1.15 16.47
N TRP A 24 8.30 -2.41 16.43
CA TRP A 24 8.79 -3.44 17.36
C TRP A 24 10.29 -3.70 17.20
N LEU A 25 10.80 -3.64 15.96
CA LEU A 25 12.22 -3.78 15.65
C LEU A 25 13.05 -2.52 15.96
N GLY A 26 12.43 -1.47 16.50
CA GLY A 26 13.09 -0.20 16.80
C GLY A 26 13.53 0.58 15.55
N ILE A 27 13.01 0.25 14.38
CA ILE A 27 13.36 0.94 13.13
C ILE A 27 12.47 2.18 12.99
N GLU A 28 13.08 3.34 13.18
CA GLU A 28 12.47 4.62 12.80
C GLU A 28 12.68 4.88 11.31
N LEU A 29 11.59 4.87 10.54
CA LEU A 29 11.66 5.21 9.13
C LEU A 29 11.83 6.72 8.95
N HIS A 30 12.90 7.10 8.26
CA HIS A 30 13.07 8.46 7.76
C HIS A 30 11.91 8.86 6.83
N TYR A 31 11.69 10.16 6.68
CA TYR A 31 10.62 10.73 5.83
C TYR A 31 10.44 10.04 4.46
N PRO A 32 11.48 9.84 3.63
CA PRO A 32 11.31 9.16 2.34
C PRO A 32 10.89 7.69 2.50
N ALA A 33 11.46 6.98 3.47
CA ALA A 33 11.10 5.59 3.72
C ALA A 33 9.64 5.45 4.15
N ARG A 34 9.12 6.39 4.95
CA ARG A 34 7.73 6.37 5.41
C ARG A 34 6.71 6.66 4.29
N ILE A 35 7.13 7.31 3.21
CA ILE A 35 6.34 7.47 1.97
C ILE A 35 6.45 6.22 1.11
N ILE A 36 7.66 5.67 0.94
CA ILE A 36 7.92 4.54 0.04
C ILE A 36 7.35 3.23 0.59
N ALA A 37 7.36 3.03 1.91
CA ALA A 37 6.90 1.79 2.55
C ALA A 37 5.47 1.37 2.15
N PRO A 38 4.42 2.23 2.26
CA PRO A 38 3.09 1.86 1.78
C PRO A 38 3.04 1.62 0.26
N LEU A 39 3.87 2.30 -0.54
CA LEU A 39 3.92 2.06 -1.99
C LEU A 39 4.54 0.70 -2.35
N LEU A 40 5.61 0.31 -1.65
CA LEU A 40 6.19 -1.04 -1.78
C LEU A 40 5.20 -2.10 -1.32
N LEU A 41 4.45 -1.83 -0.26
CA LEU A 41 3.39 -2.72 0.20
C LEU A 41 2.30 -2.89 -0.87
N ALA A 42 1.84 -1.79 -1.50
CA ALA A 42 0.87 -1.85 -2.61
C ALA A 42 1.38 -2.70 -3.78
N MET A 43 2.68 -2.61 -4.09
CA MET A 43 3.31 -3.44 -5.11
C MET A 43 3.31 -4.92 -4.72
N VAL A 44 3.63 -5.25 -3.47
CA VAL A 44 3.56 -6.64 -2.97
C VAL A 44 2.13 -7.17 -3.00
N GLU A 45 1.15 -6.39 -2.55
CA GLU A 45 -0.27 -6.73 -2.60
C GLU A 45 -0.74 -6.94 -4.04
N THR A 46 -0.26 -6.12 -4.97
CA THR A 46 -0.53 -6.29 -6.41
C THR A 46 -0.05 -7.65 -6.89
N LEU A 47 1.19 -8.05 -6.56
CA LEU A 47 1.70 -9.37 -6.92
C LEU A 47 0.86 -10.47 -6.28
N VAL A 48 0.52 -10.35 -5.00
CA VAL A 48 -0.31 -11.32 -4.29
C VAL A 48 -1.66 -11.49 -4.99
N PHE A 49 -2.35 -10.41 -5.35
CA PHE A 49 -3.66 -10.52 -6.00
C PHE A 49 -3.58 -11.03 -7.43
N LEU A 50 -2.55 -10.63 -8.18
CA LEU A 50 -2.36 -11.12 -9.55
C LEU A 50 -2.03 -12.62 -9.60
N PHE A 51 -1.34 -13.16 -8.60
CA PHE A 51 -1.06 -14.60 -8.55
C PHE A 51 -2.18 -15.41 -7.89
N ALA A 52 -2.84 -14.88 -6.87
CA ALA A 52 -3.83 -15.62 -6.08
C ALA A 52 -5.23 -15.66 -6.74
N ILE A 53 -5.63 -14.59 -7.42
CA ILE A 53 -7.01 -14.48 -7.93
C ILE A 53 -7.26 -15.32 -9.19
N PRO A 54 -6.38 -15.34 -10.22
CA PRO A 54 -6.63 -16.17 -11.41
C PRO A 54 -6.62 -17.68 -11.12
N GLY A 55 -5.92 -18.12 -10.07
CA GLY A 55 -5.86 -19.53 -9.68
C GLY A 55 -6.97 -19.99 -8.73
N THR A 56 -7.97 -19.14 -8.43
CA THR A 56 -8.96 -19.46 -7.40
C THR A 56 -10.23 -20.12 -7.95
N GLU A 57 -10.61 -21.27 -7.38
CA GLU A 57 -11.89 -21.94 -7.67
C GLU A 57 -13.10 -21.21 -7.04
N ARG A 58 -12.86 -20.22 -6.18
CA ARG A 58 -13.91 -19.51 -5.44
C ARG A 58 -14.62 -18.41 -6.24
N LEU A 59 -14.17 -18.14 -7.47
CA LEU A 59 -14.75 -17.16 -8.39
C LEU A 59 -14.99 -17.81 -9.75
N PRO A 60 -16.08 -17.45 -10.45
CA PRO A 60 -16.21 -17.72 -11.88
C PRO A 60 -15.05 -17.09 -12.65
N GLU A 61 -14.58 -17.78 -13.68
CA GLU A 61 -13.41 -17.40 -14.46
C GLU A 61 -13.55 -16.00 -15.11
N SER A 62 -14.77 -15.64 -15.53
CA SER A 62 -15.07 -14.31 -16.06
C SER A 62 -14.86 -13.17 -15.06
N TRP A 63 -14.87 -13.48 -13.76
CA TRP A 63 -14.70 -12.52 -12.68
C TRP A 63 -13.29 -12.47 -12.10
N HIS A 64 -12.38 -13.39 -12.49
CA HIS A 64 -11.00 -13.40 -11.97
C HIS A 64 -10.29 -12.08 -12.24
N TRP A 65 -10.22 -11.66 -13.49
CA TRP A 65 -9.51 -10.43 -13.87
C TRP A 65 -10.19 -9.14 -13.36
N PRO A 66 -11.52 -8.97 -13.46
CA PRO A 66 -12.20 -7.84 -12.83
C PRO A 66 -11.95 -7.76 -11.32
N MET A 67 -11.95 -8.90 -10.62
CA MET A 67 -11.72 -8.93 -9.17
C MET A 67 -10.26 -8.61 -8.82
N ALA A 68 -9.30 -9.22 -9.53
CA ALA A 68 -7.88 -8.93 -9.36
C ALA A 68 -7.60 -7.44 -9.60
N GLY A 69 -8.11 -6.90 -10.72
CA GLY A 69 -7.98 -5.48 -11.04
C GLY A 69 -8.61 -4.56 -9.99
N GLY A 70 -9.81 -4.91 -9.49
CA GLY A 70 -10.47 -4.15 -8.43
C GLY A 70 -9.69 -4.13 -7.12
N LEU A 71 -9.13 -5.27 -6.71
CA LEU A 71 -8.30 -5.37 -5.50
C LEU A 71 -6.96 -4.66 -5.65
N VAL A 72 -6.34 -4.74 -6.83
CA VAL A 72 -5.12 -3.97 -7.16
C VAL A 72 -5.42 -2.47 -7.08
N ALA A 73 -6.51 -2.01 -7.70
CA ALA A 73 -6.90 -0.60 -7.64
C ALA A 73 -7.15 -0.15 -6.19
N ALA A 74 -7.81 -0.97 -5.37
CA ALA A 74 -8.02 -0.68 -3.96
C ALA A 74 -6.71 -0.61 -3.17
N ALA A 75 -5.77 -1.54 -3.39
CA ALA A 75 -4.46 -1.54 -2.77
C ALA A 75 -3.70 -0.23 -3.07
N TRP A 76 -3.65 0.18 -4.33
CA TRP A 76 -2.99 1.42 -4.72
C TRP A 76 -3.70 2.67 -4.17
N LEU A 77 -5.03 2.68 -4.17
CA LEU A 77 -5.80 3.81 -3.65
C LEU A 77 -5.59 4.00 -2.14
N ILE A 78 -5.64 2.92 -1.36
CA ILE A 78 -5.49 2.97 0.09
C ILE A 78 -4.05 3.31 0.46
N ASN A 79 -3.08 2.53 -0.03
CA ASN A 79 -1.68 2.72 0.30
C ASN A 79 -1.12 4.04 -0.27
N GLY A 80 -1.46 4.38 -1.51
CA GLY A 80 -1.10 5.65 -2.13
C GLY A 80 -1.75 6.83 -1.40
N GLY A 81 -2.98 6.68 -0.92
CA GLY A 81 -3.64 7.63 -0.03
C GLY A 81 -2.85 7.87 1.26
N VAL A 82 -2.43 6.80 1.94
CA VAL A 82 -1.57 6.89 3.14
C VAL A 82 -0.26 7.62 2.84
N ALA A 83 0.42 7.24 1.75
CA ALA A 83 1.66 7.88 1.32
C ALA A 83 1.46 9.38 1.01
N GLY A 84 0.41 9.71 0.27
CA GLY A 84 0.09 11.06 -0.17
C GLY A 84 -0.34 11.98 0.97
N VAL A 85 -1.14 11.49 1.91
CA VAL A 85 -1.52 12.21 3.13
C VAL A 85 -0.28 12.45 4.00
N TYR A 86 0.56 11.43 4.19
CA TYR A 86 1.79 11.58 4.97
C TYR A 86 2.72 12.61 4.34
N TRP A 87 2.92 12.53 3.01
CA TRP A 87 3.67 13.53 2.25
C TRP A 87 3.07 14.91 2.48
N HIS A 88 1.77 15.12 2.25
CA HIS A 88 1.11 16.42 2.44
C HIS A 88 1.30 17.01 3.83
N GLN A 89 1.23 16.20 4.87
CA GLN A 89 1.34 16.64 6.26
C GLN A 89 2.77 16.95 6.70
N HIS A 90 3.77 16.25 6.14
CA HIS A 90 5.16 16.31 6.59
C HIS A 90 6.10 16.86 5.51
N ARG A 91 5.57 17.57 4.50
CA ARG A 91 6.39 18.18 3.46
C ARG A 91 7.46 19.05 4.14
N PRO A 92 8.75 18.80 3.91
CA PRO A 92 9.76 19.73 4.42
C PRO A 92 9.44 21.12 3.86
N PRO A 93 9.54 22.18 4.68
CA PRO A 93 9.48 23.54 4.15
C PRO A 93 10.47 23.62 2.99
N LYS A 94 10.12 24.33 1.91
CA LYS A 94 11.15 24.72 0.95
C LYS A 94 12.13 25.60 1.73
N GLU A 95 13.23 25.00 2.19
CA GLU A 95 14.35 25.77 2.69
C GLU A 95 14.73 26.72 1.55
N THR A 96 14.49 27.99 1.84
CA THR A 96 15.17 29.16 1.34
C THR A 96 16.30 28.75 0.40
N GLN A 97 16.05 28.84 -0.91
CA GLN A 97 17.15 29.12 -1.83
C GLN A 97 17.80 30.37 -1.27
N GLN A 98 18.90 30.20 -0.52
CA GLN A 98 19.86 31.24 -0.17
C GLN A 98 20.00 32.10 -1.45
N ALA A 99 19.59 33.37 -1.49
CA ALA A 99 19.82 34.38 -0.46
C ALA A 99 21.27 34.36 0.04
N GLU A 100 22.21 33.92 -0.80
CA GLU A 100 23.66 34.18 -0.77
C GLU A 100 24.22 34.04 -2.21
N GLN A 101 23.69 34.83 -3.14
CA GLN A 101 24.41 35.26 -4.34
C GLN A 101 24.85 36.70 -4.15
#